data_AF-G7E2H3-F1
#
_entry.id   AF-G7E2H3-F1
#
_cell.length_a   1.000
_cell.length_b   1.000
_cell.length_c   1.000
_cell.angle_alpha   90.00
_cell.angle_beta   90.00
_cell.angle_gamma   90.00
#
_symmetry.space_group_name_H-M   'P 1'
#
loop_
_entity.id
_entity.type
_entity.pdbx_description
1 polymer ?
#
loop_
_entity_poly.entity_id
_entity_poly.type
_entity_poly.pdbx_seq_one_letter_code
_entity_poly.pdbx_strand_id
1 'polypeptide(L)'
;MNFEQLNQHVFGDRLASRWPSSMSRRGDDMAMSALRAQKKALRKDFTARLARVTEAELAAQSQRVTEKLFQTPSYVQAGRISCYTSLSVGEIRTDAIIRDALARGKAVFIPYCPPESKTIMRMLRLLDVHAFDELQANRWGIRELASDRQSIGGEALDEDAMLDMIIMPGLAFDQARNRLGHGRGYYDRYLDRCHALASRTATHPPLTVALALTEQMSHTPLPVDEHDRKPDMILYAGT
;
A
#
# COMPACT_ATOMS: atom_id res chain seq x y z
N MET A 1 4.30 -49.12 -35.35
CA MET A 1 4.67 -48.89 -33.93
C MET A 1 5.68 -47.75 -33.89
N ASN A 2 5.47 -46.82 -32.96
CA ASN A 2 6.05 -45.47 -32.79
C ASN A 2 5.59 -44.38 -33.77
N PHE A 3 4.93 -43.36 -33.18
CA PHE A 3 4.08 -42.33 -33.80
C PHE A 3 4.72 -40.94 -33.62
N GLU A 4 6.00 -40.80 -34.02
CA GLU A 4 6.73 -39.52 -33.85
C GLU A 4 7.44 -39.02 -35.12
N GLN A 5 7.15 -39.58 -36.28
CA GLN A 5 7.65 -39.05 -37.55
C GLN A 5 6.62 -39.27 -38.66
N LEU A 6 5.75 -38.28 -38.87
CA LEU A 6 5.05 -38.01 -40.13
C LEU A 6 4.11 -36.82 -39.90
N ASN A 7 4.59 -35.61 -40.16
CA ASN A 7 3.84 -34.62 -40.92
C ASN A 7 4.68 -33.36 -41.13
N GLN A 8 5.35 -33.34 -42.28
CA GLN A 8 5.73 -32.10 -42.94
C GLN A 8 5.46 -32.23 -44.43
N HIS A 9 4.69 -31.25 -44.94
CA HIS A 9 4.37 -30.90 -46.33
C HIS A 9 3.27 -31.76 -46.98
N VAL A 10 2.17 -31.18 -47.47
CA VAL A 10 2.13 -30.27 -48.64
C VAL A 10 0.75 -29.54 -48.77
N PHE A 11 0.78 -28.23 -49.05
CA PHE A 11 -0.29 -27.25 -49.42
C PHE A 11 -1.42 -26.94 -48.39
N GLY A 12 -1.75 -25.69 -48.03
CA GLY A 12 -1.43 -24.42 -48.66
C GLY A 12 -1.51 -23.21 -47.71
N ASP A 13 -0.62 -22.26 -47.98
CA ASP A 13 -0.68 -20.87 -47.54
C ASP A 13 -1.98 -20.22 -47.99
N ARG A 14 -2.76 -19.74 -47.01
CA ARG A 14 -3.36 -18.39 -46.93
C ARG A 14 -4.44 -18.44 -45.84
N LEU A 15 -4.52 -17.34 -45.09
CA LEU A 15 -5.40 -17.09 -43.94
C LEU A 15 -4.80 -17.40 -42.56
N ALA A 16 -3.52 -17.05 -42.35
CA ALA A 16 -3.15 -16.45 -41.08
C ALA A 16 -3.83 -15.08 -41.03
N SER A 17 -5.00 -15.04 -40.40
CA SER A 17 -5.75 -13.83 -40.09
C SER A 17 -4.84 -12.85 -39.37
N ARG A 18 -4.39 -11.81 -40.10
CA ARG A 18 -3.88 -10.58 -39.51
C ARG A 18 -5.02 -9.96 -38.71
N TRP A 19 -5.17 -10.36 -37.45
CA TRP A 19 -5.95 -9.58 -36.50
C TRP A 19 -5.23 -8.24 -36.37
N PRO A 20 -5.87 -7.10 -36.66
CA PRO A 20 -5.20 -5.83 -36.55
C PRO A 20 -4.90 -5.59 -35.07
N SER A 21 -3.62 -5.44 -34.70
CA SER A 21 -3.19 -5.09 -33.34
C SER A 21 -3.89 -3.86 -32.78
N SER A 22 -4.52 -3.04 -33.63
CA SER A 22 -5.35 -1.90 -33.23
C SER A 22 -6.72 -2.27 -32.65
N MET A 23 -7.26 -3.47 -32.89
CA MET A 23 -8.52 -3.93 -32.27
C MET A 23 -8.27 -4.52 -30.88
N SER A 24 -7.17 -5.26 -30.68
CA SER A 24 -6.74 -5.74 -29.37
C SER A 24 -6.36 -4.57 -28.45
N ARG A 25 -5.55 -3.62 -28.92
CA ARG A 25 -5.21 -2.41 -28.14
C ARG A 25 -6.43 -1.58 -27.75
N ARG A 26 -7.42 -1.44 -28.65
CA ARG A 26 -8.70 -0.76 -28.31
C ARG A 26 -9.52 -1.51 -27.27
N GLY A 27 -9.50 -2.84 -27.29
CA GLY A 27 -10.13 -3.67 -26.25
C GLY A 27 -9.47 -3.47 -24.89
N ASP A 28 -8.14 -3.50 -24.85
CA ASP A 28 -7.36 -3.31 -23.62
C ASP A 28 -7.52 -1.89 -23.06
N ASP A 29 -7.52 -0.87 -23.92
CA ASP A 29 -7.75 0.53 -23.53
C ASP A 29 -9.16 0.74 -22.95
N MET A 30 -10.18 0.12 -23.55
CA MET A 30 -11.55 0.17 -23.03
C MET A 30 -11.68 -0.55 -21.69
N ALA A 31 -11.08 -1.74 -21.55
CA ALA A 31 -11.07 -2.50 -20.31
C ALA A 31 -10.37 -1.71 -19.19
N MET A 32 -9.21 -1.10 -19.46
CA MET A 32 -8.50 -0.26 -18.50
C MET A 32 -9.27 1.02 -18.15
N SER A 33 -9.97 1.61 -19.12
CA SER A 33 -10.85 2.76 -18.86
C SER A 33 -12.02 2.38 -17.94
N ALA A 34 -12.68 1.26 -18.22
CA ALA A 34 -13.76 0.73 -17.39
C ALA A 34 -13.28 0.41 -15.96
N LEU A 35 -12.11 -0.22 -15.83
CA LEU A 35 -11.48 -0.51 -14.54
C LEU A 35 -11.21 0.78 -13.74
N ARG A 36 -10.67 1.81 -14.38
CA ARG A 36 -10.42 3.12 -13.75
C ARG A 36 -11.72 3.78 -13.29
N ALA A 37 -12.78 3.69 -14.10
CA ALA A 37 -14.10 4.21 -13.74
C ALA A 37 -14.69 3.47 -12.52
N GLN A 38 -14.57 2.14 -12.48
CA GLN A 38 -15.02 1.32 -11.35
C GLN A 38 -14.25 1.65 -10.07
N LYS A 39 -12.91 1.72 -10.13
CA LYS A 39 -12.06 2.17 -9.00
C LYS A 39 -12.48 3.56 -8.52
N LYS A 40 -12.78 4.50 -9.43
CA LYS A 40 -13.23 5.86 -9.08
C LYS A 40 -14.60 5.85 -8.36
N ALA A 41 -15.55 5.05 -8.83
CA ALA A 41 -16.86 4.90 -8.19
C ALA A 41 -16.73 4.32 -6.78
N LEU A 42 -15.93 3.26 -6.61
CA LEU A 42 -15.67 2.66 -5.29
C LEU A 42 -14.96 3.64 -4.36
N ARG A 43 -14.02 4.45 -4.85
CA ARG A 43 -13.41 5.50 -4.01
C ARG A 43 -14.45 6.47 -3.47
N LYS A 44 -15.43 6.87 -4.29
CA LYS A 44 -16.51 7.75 -3.84
C LYS A 44 -17.38 7.06 -2.78
N ASP A 45 -17.74 5.79 -3.00
CA ASP A 45 -18.55 5.01 -2.06
C ASP A 45 -17.88 4.85 -0.70
N PHE A 46 -16.64 4.33 -0.66
CA PHE A 46 -15.92 4.11 0.58
C PHE A 46 -15.61 5.42 1.31
N THR A 47 -15.31 6.50 0.59
CA THR A 47 -15.15 7.83 1.22
C THR A 47 -16.43 8.25 1.93
N ALA A 48 -17.59 8.09 1.28
CA ALA A 48 -18.89 8.44 1.87
C ALA A 48 -19.26 7.54 3.05
N ARG A 49 -18.87 6.26 3.01
CA ARG A 49 -19.05 5.31 4.11
C ARG A 49 -18.20 5.68 5.32
N LEU A 50 -16.92 5.96 5.11
CA LEU A 50 -15.97 6.33 6.15
C LEU A 50 -16.32 7.65 6.83
N ALA A 51 -16.93 8.58 6.10
CA ALA A 51 -17.43 9.83 6.67
C ALA A 51 -18.58 9.65 7.67
N ARG A 52 -19.19 8.45 7.74
CA ARG A 52 -20.25 8.12 8.71
C ARG A 52 -19.72 7.46 9.98
N VAL A 53 -18.45 7.05 10.01
CA VAL A 53 -17.84 6.46 11.20
C VAL A 53 -17.67 7.55 12.24
N THR A 54 -18.24 7.33 13.41
CA THR A 54 -18.16 8.29 14.52
C THR A 54 -16.77 8.27 15.15
N GLU A 55 -16.44 9.36 15.84
CA GLU A 55 -15.19 9.49 16.60
C GLU A 55 -15.01 8.36 17.63
N ALA A 56 -16.09 7.96 18.30
CA ALA A 56 -16.07 6.87 19.28
C ALA A 56 -15.81 5.50 18.64
N GLU A 57 -16.45 5.21 17.49
CA GLU A 57 -16.21 3.98 16.73
C GLU A 57 -14.78 3.92 16.20
N LEU A 58 -14.29 5.03 15.64
CA LEU A 58 -12.92 5.15 15.15
C LEU A 58 -11.91 4.90 16.27
N ALA A 59 -12.09 5.52 17.44
CA ALA A 59 -11.22 5.31 18.59
C ALA A 59 -11.24 3.84 19.07
N ALA A 60 -12.42 3.25 19.23
CA ALA A 60 -12.57 1.86 19.69
C ALA A 60 -12.00 0.84 18.70
N GLN A 61 -12.18 1.05 17.39
CA GLN A 61 -11.57 0.21 16.36
C GLN A 61 -10.05 0.39 16.31
N SER A 62 -9.56 1.63 16.42
CA SER A 62 -8.11 1.91 16.43
C SER A 62 -7.40 1.24 17.59
N GLN A 63 -8.00 1.28 18.79
CA GLN A 63 -7.46 0.58 19.95
C GLN A 63 -7.33 -0.93 19.69
N ARG A 64 -8.41 -1.58 19.27
CA ARG A 64 -8.42 -3.04 19.02
C ARG A 64 -7.42 -3.45 17.95
N VAL A 65 -7.32 -2.69 16.86
CA VAL A 65 -6.36 -2.98 15.78
C VAL A 65 -4.92 -2.77 16.25
N THR A 66 -4.67 -1.74 17.05
CA THR A 66 -3.35 -1.47 17.64
C THR A 66 -2.93 -2.61 18.58
N GLU A 67 -3.83 -3.07 19.45
CA GLU A 67 -3.56 -4.19 20.36
C GLU A 67 -3.21 -5.48 19.60
N LYS A 68 -3.95 -5.79 18.51
CA LYS A 68 -3.64 -6.94 17.63
C LYS A 68 -2.25 -6.80 16.99
N LEU A 69 -1.91 -5.60 16.50
CA LEU A 69 -0.59 -5.37 15.91
C LEU A 69 0.52 -5.61 16.93
N PHE A 70 0.38 -5.10 18.15
CA PHE A 70 1.37 -5.28 19.22
C PHE A 70 1.58 -6.73 19.64
N GLN A 71 0.58 -7.58 19.46
CA GLN A 71 0.65 -9.02 19.73
C GLN A 71 1.27 -9.82 18.57
N THR A 72 1.47 -9.20 17.40
CA THR A 72 2.01 -9.91 16.23
C THR A 72 3.52 -10.09 16.38
N PRO A 73 4.06 -11.33 16.30
CA PRO A 73 5.50 -11.57 16.48
C PRO A 73 6.39 -10.78 15.54
N SER A 74 5.94 -10.57 14.29
CA SER A 74 6.68 -9.78 13.31
C SER A 74 6.80 -8.30 13.70
N TYR A 75 5.80 -7.71 14.37
CA TYR A 75 5.90 -6.35 14.90
C TYR A 75 6.89 -6.27 16.06
N VAL A 76 6.84 -7.25 16.96
CA VAL A 76 7.74 -7.32 18.11
C VAL A 76 9.20 -7.41 17.64
N GLN A 77 9.48 -8.26 16.65
CA GLN A 77 10.83 -8.53 16.12
C GLN A 77 11.36 -7.44 15.18
N ALA A 78 10.50 -6.68 14.49
CA ALA A 78 10.93 -5.70 13.51
C ALA A 78 11.81 -4.59 14.14
N GLY A 79 12.98 -4.34 13.58
CA GLY A 79 13.88 -3.25 13.99
C GLY A 79 13.67 -1.97 13.18
N ARG A 80 13.29 -2.09 11.90
CA ARG A 80 13.03 -0.98 10.98
C ARG A 80 11.60 -1.04 10.47
N ILE A 81 10.77 -0.09 10.86
CA ILE A 81 9.35 -0.07 10.49
C ILE A 81 8.96 1.22 9.80
N SER A 82 8.12 1.13 8.79
CA SER A 82 7.38 2.29 8.28
C SER A 82 5.96 2.29 8.85
N CYS A 83 5.48 3.46 9.26
CA CYS A 83 4.08 3.66 9.65
C CYS A 83 3.56 4.97 9.05
N TYR A 84 2.36 4.93 8.46
CA TYR A 84 1.72 6.15 7.98
C TYR A 84 1.24 7.02 9.14
N THR A 85 1.24 8.33 8.95
CA THR A 85 0.57 9.28 9.86
C THR A 85 -0.89 9.39 9.45
N SER A 86 -1.80 8.94 10.30
CA SER A 86 -3.21 8.78 9.95
C SER A 86 -3.93 10.10 9.66
N LEU A 87 -4.88 10.05 8.73
CA LEU A 87 -5.93 11.05 8.55
C LEU A 87 -6.78 11.22 9.82
N SER A 88 -7.39 12.38 9.98
CA SER A 88 -8.32 12.63 11.09
C SER A 88 -9.61 11.82 11.01
N VAL A 89 -10.00 11.37 9.80
CA VAL A 89 -11.22 10.60 9.54
C VAL A 89 -10.91 9.47 8.56
N GLY A 90 -11.51 8.29 8.81
CA GLY A 90 -11.53 7.19 7.86
C GLY A 90 -10.29 6.30 7.82
N GLU A 91 -9.32 6.53 8.70
CA GLU A 91 -8.14 5.67 8.86
C GLU A 91 -7.95 5.29 10.34
N ILE A 92 -7.38 4.11 10.59
CA ILE A 92 -6.97 3.71 11.94
C ILE A 92 -5.92 4.69 12.47
N ARG A 93 -6.05 5.12 13.73
CA ARG A 93 -5.06 6.00 14.35
C ARG A 93 -3.75 5.28 14.58
N THR A 94 -2.65 5.91 14.15
CA THR A 94 -1.32 5.31 14.20
C THR A 94 -0.38 5.95 15.21
N ASP A 95 -0.76 7.06 15.85
CA ASP A 95 0.06 7.76 16.85
C ASP A 95 0.59 6.83 17.95
N ALA A 96 -0.28 5.96 18.50
CA ALA A 96 0.11 5.01 19.54
C ALA A 96 1.13 3.98 19.04
N ILE A 97 1.01 3.56 17.78
CA ILE A 97 1.93 2.60 17.14
C ILE A 97 3.30 3.23 16.92
N ILE A 98 3.33 4.48 16.44
CA ILE A 98 4.58 5.23 16.20
C ILE A 98 5.31 5.46 17.52
N ARG A 99 4.60 5.90 18.57
CA ARG A 99 5.19 6.13 19.89
C ARG A 99 5.71 4.84 20.53
N ASP A 100 4.96 3.75 20.47
CA ASP A 100 5.40 2.45 21.00
C ASP A 100 6.67 1.97 20.27
N ALA A 101 6.70 2.06 18.95
CA ALA A 101 7.85 1.65 18.16
C ALA A 101 9.11 2.47 18.49
N LEU A 102 8.99 3.80 18.61
CA LEU A 102 10.08 4.68 19.03
C LEU A 102 10.54 4.35 20.47
N ALA A 103 9.60 4.15 21.39
CA ALA A 103 9.90 3.81 22.79
C ALA A 103 10.62 2.45 22.92
N ARG A 104 10.36 1.51 22.00
CA ARG A 104 11.06 0.21 21.89
C ARG A 104 12.40 0.30 21.14
N GLY A 105 12.85 1.49 20.78
CA GLY A 105 14.12 1.70 20.09
C GLY A 105 14.12 1.24 18.62
N LYS A 106 12.94 1.06 18.00
CA LYS A 106 12.84 0.74 16.57
C LYS A 106 13.20 1.98 15.75
N ALA A 107 13.81 1.78 14.58
CA ALA A 107 13.94 2.83 13.58
C ALA A 107 12.59 3.01 12.88
N VAL A 108 11.92 4.14 13.15
CA VAL A 108 10.60 4.44 12.61
C VAL A 108 10.71 5.39 11.43
N PHE A 109 10.03 5.03 10.34
CA PHE A 109 9.94 5.80 9.11
C PHE A 109 8.51 6.20 8.83
N ILE A 110 8.31 7.40 8.28
CA ILE A 110 7.01 7.91 7.85
C ILE A 110 7.01 8.24 6.36
N PRO A 111 5.87 8.10 5.66
CA PRO A 111 5.78 8.45 4.26
C PRO A 111 5.90 9.95 4.06
N TYR A 112 6.74 10.35 3.10
CA TYR A 112 6.90 11.72 2.63
C TYR A 112 6.68 11.75 1.12
N CYS A 113 5.73 12.56 0.68
CA CYS A 113 5.43 12.77 -0.75
C CYS A 113 5.93 14.18 -1.14
N PRO A 114 7.07 14.30 -1.84
CA PRO A 114 7.62 15.61 -2.18
C PRO A 114 6.64 16.42 -3.06
N PRO A 115 6.34 17.69 -2.74
CA PRO A 115 5.41 18.52 -3.52
C PRO A 115 5.75 18.62 -5.02
N GLU A 116 7.05 18.57 -5.33
CA GLU A 116 7.61 18.61 -6.67
C GLU A 116 7.32 17.35 -7.51
N SER A 117 6.88 16.25 -6.88
CA SER A 117 6.60 14.98 -7.58
C SER A 117 5.29 14.35 -7.14
N LYS A 118 4.40 14.14 -8.11
CA LYS A 118 3.09 13.48 -7.88
C LYS A 118 3.17 11.96 -7.84
N THR A 119 4.35 11.38 -8.04
CA THR A 119 4.54 9.93 -8.19
C THR A 119 5.54 9.33 -7.22
N ILE A 120 6.43 10.15 -6.66
CA ILE A 120 7.47 9.71 -5.73
C ILE A 120 6.95 9.75 -4.30
N MET A 121 7.18 8.66 -3.57
CA MET A 121 7.07 8.60 -2.12
C MET A 121 8.42 8.14 -1.57
N ARG A 122 8.84 8.80 -0.50
CA ARG A 122 10.03 8.51 0.30
C ARG A 122 9.54 8.03 1.66
N MET A 123 10.34 7.22 2.35
CA MET A 123 10.09 6.88 3.76
C MET A 123 11.23 7.47 4.56
N LEU A 124 10.93 8.49 5.37
CA LEU A 124 11.94 9.28 6.09
C LEU A 124 11.95 8.90 7.56
N ARG A 125 13.15 8.71 8.10
CA ARG A 125 13.37 8.29 9.48
C ARG A 125 13.07 9.41 10.46
N LEU A 126 12.24 9.15 11.46
CA LEU A 126 12.11 9.99 12.65
C LEU A 126 13.32 9.78 13.57
N LEU A 127 13.90 10.86 14.09
CA LEU A 127 15.02 10.76 15.03
C LEU A 127 14.57 10.21 16.39
N ASP A 128 13.45 10.71 16.91
CA ASP A 128 12.89 10.33 18.20
C ASP A 128 11.39 10.69 18.30
N VAL A 129 10.83 10.61 19.51
CA VAL A 129 9.43 10.96 19.79
C VAL A 129 9.17 12.48 19.71
N HIS A 130 10.17 13.32 20.01
CA HIS A 130 10.02 14.77 19.87
C HIS A 130 9.90 15.15 18.39
N ALA A 131 10.68 14.53 17.52
CA ALA A 131 10.56 14.66 16.07
C ALA A 131 9.16 14.29 15.56
N PHE A 132 8.50 13.30 16.18
CA PHE A 132 7.12 12.96 15.86
C PHE A 132 6.11 14.00 16.36
N ASP A 133 6.33 14.55 17.55
CA ASP A 133 5.45 15.55 18.17
C ASP A 133 5.52 16.92 17.49
N GLU A 134 6.64 17.24 16.86
CA GLU A 134 6.83 18.46 16.07
C GLU A 134 6.15 18.43 14.70
N LEU A 135 5.69 17.25 14.23
CA LEU A 135 5.01 17.14 12.95
C LEU A 135 3.73 17.97 12.93
N GLN A 136 3.58 18.79 11.89
CA GLN A 136 2.44 19.70 11.77
C GLN A 136 1.31 19.04 11.00
N ALA A 137 0.09 19.11 11.54
CA ALA A 137 -1.09 18.66 10.84
C ALA A 137 -1.38 19.58 9.64
N ASN A 138 -1.47 19.01 8.44
CA ASN A 138 -1.96 19.73 7.27
C ASN A 138 -3.50 19.88 7.29
N ARG A 139 -4.07 20.49 6.24
CA ARG A 139 -5.53 20.72 6.15
C ARG A 139 -6.41 19.46 6.20
N TRP A 140 -5.81 18.28 6.03
CA TRP A 140 -6.49 16.98 6.12
C TRP A 140 -6.21 16.26 7.46
N GLY A 141 -5.53 16.92 8.39
CA GLY A 141 -5.14 16.35 9.69
C GLY A 141 -3.92 15.44 9.65
N ILE A 142 -3.30 15.23 8.47
CA ILE A 142 -2.10 14.40 8.35
C ILE A 142 -0.93 15.19 8.93
N ARG A 143 -0.25 14.59 9.92
CA ARG A 143 1.01 15.11 10.46
C ARG A 143 2.13 14.94 9.44
N GLU A 144 2.64 16.04 8.90
CA GLU A 144 3.69 16.05 7.90
C GLU A 144 4.94 16.77 8.43
N LEU A 145 6.08 16.45 7.82
CA LEU A 145 7.37 17.06 8.15
C LEU A 145 7.36 18.55 7.82
N ALA A 146 7.89 19.36 8.73
CA ALA A 146 8.21 20.76 8.46
C ALA A 146 9.23 20.88 7.32
N SER A 147 9.23 22.03 6.64
CA SER A 147 10.04 22.26 5.44
C SER A 147 11.54 22.21 5.68
N ASP A 148 12.00 22.47 6.90
CA ASP A 148 13.42 22.52 7.27
C ASP A 148 14.02 21.15 7.64
N ARG A 149 13.18 20.10 7.82
CA ARG A 149 13.59 18.70 7.97
C ARG A 149 14.71 18.46 8.99
N GLN A 150 14.78 19.24 10.06
CA GLN A 150 15.87 19.11 11.05
C GLN A 150 15.76 17.80 11.85
N SER A 151 14.54 17.28 11.97
CA SER A 151 14.21 16.13 12.83
C SER A 151 14.18 14.78 12.09
N ILE A 152 14.89 14.64 10.95
CA ILE A 152 14.96 13.39 10.17
C ILE A 152 16.37 12.81 10.02
N GLY A 153 16.47 11.47 10.08
CA GLY A 153 17.74 10.75 10.10
C GLY A 153 18.17 10.04 8.80
N GLY A 154 17.45 10.25 7.68
CA GLY A 154 17.75 9.61 6.37
C GLY A 154 16.55 8.88 5.74
N GLU A 155 16.74 8.26 4.57
CA GLU A 155 15.70 7.45 3.92
C GLU A 155 15.77 5.96 4.26
N ALA A 156 14.63 5.28 4.18
CA ALA A 156 14.53 3.86 4.49
C ALA A 156 15.34 2.94 3.55
N LEU A 157 15.48 3.32 2.28
CA LEU A 157 16.14 2.52 1.24
C LEU A 157 17.55 3.04 0.87
N ASP A 158 18.09 3.98 1.65
CA ASP A 158 19.47 4.41 1.49
C ASP A 158 20.43 3.25 1.84
N GLU A 159 21.60 3.24 1.20
CA GLU A 159 22.65 2.22 1.42
C GLU A 159 22.15 0.78 1.25
N ASP A 160 21.14 0.59 0.38
CA ASP A 160 20.50 -0.71 0.12
C ASP A 160 19.90 -1.39 1.36
N ALA A 161 19.60 -0.60 2.41
CA ALA A 161 18.91 -1.08 3.59
C ALA A 161 17.41 -1.36 3.30
N MET A 162 16.85 -2.39 3.93
CA MET A 162 15.43 -2.73 3.81
C MET A 162 14.66 -2.36 5.09
N LEU A 163 13.35 -2.15 4.97
CA LEU A 163 12.43 -2.17 6.11
C LEU A 163 12.09 -3.62 6.46
N ASP A 164 11.83 -3.89 7.73
CA ASP A 164 11.30 -5.19 8.16
C ASP A 164 9.78 -5.25 7.99
N MET A 165 9.12 -4.10 8.23
CA MET A 165 7.66 -3.98 8.16
C MET A 165 7.22 -2.64 7.57
N ILE A 166 6.19 -2.67 6.73
CA ILE A 166 5.47 -1.48 6.26
C ILE A 166 4.02 -1.58 6.73
N ILE A 167 3.63 -0.67 7.61
CA ILE A 167 2.26 -0.44 8.03
C ILE A 167 1.63 0.57 7.06
N MET A 168 0.64 0.13 6.29
CA MET A 168 0.11 0.91 5.15
C MET A 168 -1.39 1.20 5.26
N PRO A 169 -1.85 2.36 4.76
CA PRO A 169 -3.26 2.70 4.67
C PRO A 169 -3.88 2.21 3.36
N GLY A 170 -5.20 2.30 3.29
CA GLY A 170 -6.01 2.09 2.11
C GLY A 170 -7.38 2.68 2.35
N LEU A 171 -8.16 2.87 1.28
CA LEU A 171 -9.54 3.31 1.38
C LEU A 171 -10.50 2.13 1.51
N ALA A 172 -10.15 1.00 0.89
CA ALA A 172 -10.86 -0.26 1.01
C ALA A 172 -9.93 -1.46 0.85
N PHE A 173 -10.33 -2.57 1.42
CA PHE A 173 -9.67 -3.87 1.30
C PHE A 173 -10.71 -4.98 1.07
N ASP A 174 -10.33 -6.10 0.49
CA ASP A 174 -11.20 -7.28 0.40
C ASP A 174 -10.59 -8.53 1.03
N GLN A 175 -11.34 -9.63 1.02
CA GLN A 175 -10.92 -10.92 1.57
C GLN A 175 -9.72 -11.53 0.83
N ALA A 176 -9.48 -11.14 -0.43
CA ALA A 176 -8.32 -11.56 -1.21
C ALA A 176 -7.11 -10.63 -0.99
N ARG A 177 -7.18 -9.75 0.02
CA ARG A 177 -6.22 -8.71 0.36
C ARG A 177 -5.98 -7.70 -0.76
N ASN A 178 -6.88 -7.57 -1.73
CA ASN A 178 -6.78 -6.47 -2.68
C ASN A 178 -6.96 -5.15 -1.93
N ARG A 179 -6.25 -4.11 -2.37
CA ARG A 179 -6.24 -2.80 -1.71
C ARG A 179 -6.63 -1.71 -2.70
N LEU A 180 -7.63 -0.91 -2.34
CA LEU A 180 -7.97 0.31 -3.07
C LEU A 180 -7.37 1.52 -2.35
N GLY A 181 -6.32 2.12 -2.91
CA GLY A 181 -5.78 3.39 -2.41
C GLY A 181 -6.51 4.63 -2.95
N HIS A 182 -6.07 5.82 -2.56
CA HIS A 182 -6.61 7.12 -3.02
C HIS A 182 -6.32 7.46 -4.50
N GLY A 183 -5.63 6.59 -5.23
CA GLY A 183 -5.46 6.68 -6.69
C GLY A 183 -4.17 7.31 -7.18
N ARG A 184 -3.25 7.68 -6.27
CA ARG A 184 -1.89 8.13 -6.67
C ARG A 184 -0.93 6.96 -6.91
N GLY A 185 -1.16 5.78 -6.35
CA GLY A 185 -0.29 4.61 -6.51
C GLY A 185 1.08 4.73 -5.81
N TYR A 186 1.17 5.56 -4.76
CA TYR A 186 2.44 5.77 -4.04
C TYR A 186 2.97 4.48 -3.41
N TYR A 187 2.12 3.78 -2.65
CA TYR A 187 2.50 2.52 -2.02
C TYR A 187 2.84 1.45 -3.04
N ASP A 188 2.08 1.31 -4.12
CA ASP A 188 2.31 0.30 -5.15
C ASP A 188 3.71 0.46 -5.77
N ARG A 189 4.06 1.69 -6.18
CA ARG A 189 5.41 2.00 -6.71
C ARG A 189 6.52 1.90 -5.65
N TYR A 190 6.23 2.22 -4.39
CA TYR A 190 7.22 2.07 -3.33
C TYR A 190 7.53 0.60 -3.05
N LEU A 191 6.50 -0.26 -3.04
CA LEU A 191 6.65 -1.70 -2.89
C LEU A 191 7.39 -2.31 -4.09
N ASP A 192 7.16 -1.84 -5.31
CA ASP A 192 7.96 -2.25 -6.48
C ASP A 192 9.45 -1.98 -6.27
N ARG A 193 9.81 -0.83 -5.70
CA ARG A 193 11.21 -0.51 -5.37
C ARG A 193 11.76 -1.43 -4.28
N CYS A 194 10.97 -1.76 -3.27
CA CYS A 194 11.37 -2.73 -2.24
C CYS A 194 11.61 -4.12 -2.85
N HIS A 195 10.73 -4.61 -3.73
CA HIS A 195 10.91 -5.89 -4.41
C HIS A 195 12.13 -5.89 -5.34
N ALA A 196 12.36 -4.80 -6.08
CA ALA A 196 13.53 -4.65 -6.92
C ALA A 196 14.82 -4.67 -6.09
N LEU A 197 14.83 -3.97 -4.94
CA LEU A 197 15.94 -4.01 -3.99
C LEU A 197 16.16 -5.42 -3.44
N ALA A 198 15.11 -6.07 -2.92
CA ALA A 198 15.17 -7.44 -2.41
C ALA A 198 15.79 -8.42 -3.43
N SER A 199 15.38 -8.29 -4.70
CA SER A 199 15.90 -9.12 -5.80
C SER A 199 17.39 -8.88 -6.06
N ARG A 200 17.86 -7.62 -6.07
CA ARG A 200 19.28 -7.29 -6.33
C ARG A 200 20.20 -7.60 -5.15
N THR A 201 19.71 -7.54 -3.92
CA THR A 201 20.51 -7.83 -2.70
C THR A 201 20.32 -9.24 -2.15
N ALA A 202 19.53 -10.09 -2.82
CA ALA A 202 19.18 -11.44 -2.35
C ALA A 202 18.62 -11.45 -0.91
N THR A 203 17.79 -10.45 -0.58
CA THR A 203 17.09 -10.32 0.70
C THR A 203 15.57 -10.48 0.51
N HIS A 204 14.81 -10.49 1.61
CA HIS A 204 13.36 -10.51 1.55
C HIS A 204 12.79 -9.08 1.48
N PRO A 205 11.66 -8.87 0.77
CA PRO A 205 10.91 -7.62 0.86
C PRO A 205 10.31 -7.45 2.27
N PRO A 206 9.96 -6.22 2.68
CA PRO A 206 9.31 -5.96 3.96
C PRO A 206 7.98 -6.68 4.07
N LEU A 207 7.62 -7.12 5.28
CA LEU A 207 6.26 -7.58 5.58
C LEU A 207 5.30 -6.39 5.52
N THR A 208 4.23 -6.52 4.74
CA THR A 208 3.24 -5.45 4.57
C THR A 208 1.98 -5.72 5.38
N VAL A 209 1.64 -4.80 6.28
CA VAL A 209 0.47 -4.89 7.16
C VAL A 209 -0.45 -3.69 6.89
N ALA A 210 -1.63 -3.96 6.37
CA ALA A 210 -2.68 -2.97 6.24
C ALA A 210 -3.49 -2.89 7.54
N LEU A 211 -3.74 -1.67 8.02
CA LEU A 211 -4.68 -1.42 9.11
C LEU A 211 -5.98 -0.89 8.51
N ALA A 212 -7.10 -1.47 8.93
CA ALA A 212 -8.41 -1.14 8.38
C ALA A 212 -9.48 -1.01 9.46
N LEU A 213 -10.39 -0.08 9.28
CA LEU A 213 -11.70 -0.08 9.91
C LEU A 213 -12.55 -1.19 9.28
N THR A 214 -13.52 -1.69 10.04
CA THR A 214 -14.46 -2.71 9.57
C THR A 214 -15.21 -2.24 8.32
N GLU A 215 -15.53 -0.95 8.25
CA GLU A 215 -16.23 -0.30 7.14
C GLU A 215 -15.41 -0.28 5.84
N GLN A 216 -14.08 -0.40 5.94
CA GLN A 216 -13.18 -0.48 4.78
C GLN A 216 -13.14 -1.87 4.16
N MET A 217 -13.69 -2.88 4.83
CA MET A 217 -13.76 -4.23 4.28
C MET A 217 -14.90 -4.33 3.27
N SER A 218 -14.53 -4.55 2.01
CA SER A 218 -15.45 -4.79 0.92
C SER A 218 -16.04 -6.19 0.99
N HIS A 219 -17.36 -6.28 0.85
CA HIS A 219 -18.07 -7.56 0.73
C HIS A 219 -17.96 -8.16 -0.68
N THR A 220 -17.54 -7.37 -1.66
CA THR A 220 -17.30 -7.82 -3.03
C THR A 220 -15.82 -7.64 -3.40
N PRO A 221 -15.29 -8.46 -4.33
CA PRO A 221 -13.92 -8.31 -4.78
C PRO A 221 -13.65 -6.92 -5.36
N LEU A 222 -12.52 -6.32 -4.98
CA LEU A 222 -12.10 -5.04 -5.51
C LEU A 222 -11.49 -5.21 -6.92
N PRO A 223 -11.77 -4.27 -7.84
CA PRO A 223 -11.12 -4.25 -9.15
C PRO A 223 -9.63 -3.98 -9.00
N VAL A 224 -8.81 -4.85 -9.60
CA VAL A 224 -7.34 -4.76 -9.58
C VAL A 224 -6.74 -4.92 -10.97
N ASP A 225 -5.53 -4.39 -11.16
CA ASP A 225 -4.65 -4.58 -12.30
C ASP A 225 -3.26 -5.07 -11.84
N GLU A 226 -2.36 -5.31 -12.80
CA GLU A 226 -1.03 -5.85 -12.56
C GLU A 226 -0.11 -4.96 -11.71
N HIS A 227 -0.44 -3.67 -11.59
CA HIS A 227 0.32 -2.72 -10.80
C HIS A 227 -0.16 -2.60 -9.35
N ASP A 228 -1.34 -3.13 -9.01
CA ASP A 228 -1.83 -3.06 -7.64
C ASP A 228 -1.12 -4.08 -6.74
N ARG A 229 -0.54 -3.60 -5.64
CA ARG A 229 0.16 -4.44 -4.67
C ARG A 229 -0.72 -4.74 -3.47
N LYS A 230 -0.84 -6.03 -3.15
CA LYS A 230 -1.60 -6.54 -2.01
C LYS A 230 -0.74 -6.50 -0.75
N PRO A 231 -1.28 -6.08 0.40
CA PRO A 231 -0.64 -6.36 1.68
C PRO A 231 -0.58 -7.87 1.96
N ASP A 232 0.42 -8.27 2.75
CA ASP A 232 0.53 -9.63 3.30
C ASP A 232 -0.51 -9.87 4.39
N MET A 233 -0.87 -8.85 5.15
CA MET A 233 -1.84 -8.97 6.24
C MET A 233 -2.79 -7.77 6.28
N ILE A 234 -4.03 -8.00 6.68
CA ILE A 234 -4.99 -6.94 7.00
C ILE A 234 -5.44 -7.14 8.45
N LEU A 235 -5.24 -6.11 9.28
CA LEU A 235 -5.75 -6.07 10.65
C LEU A 235 -6.93 -5.10 10.70
N TYR A 236 -8.10 -5.60 11.10
CA TYR A 236 -9.29 -4.80 11.38
C TYR A 236 -9.99 -5.30 12.64
N ALA A 237 -10.98 -4.58 13.14
CA ALA A 237 -11.60 -4.94 14.42
C ALA A 237 -12.30 -6.31 14.40
N GLY A 238 -12.83 -6.74 13.25
CA GLY A 238 -13.61 -7.97 13.09
C GLY A 238 -12.83 -9.28 12.91
N THR A 239 -11.49 -9.25 12.84
CA THR A 239 -10.64 -10.47 12.77
C THR A 239 -10.28 -11.09 14.09
#